data_AF-A0A7I7LAI5-F1
#
_entry.id   AF-A0A7I7LAI5-F1
#
_cell.length_a   1.000
_cell.length_b   1.000
_cell.length_c   1.000
_cell.angle_alpha   90.00
_cell.angle_beta   90.00
_cell.angle_gamma   90.00
#
_symmetry.space_group_name_H-M   'P 1'
#
loop_
_entity.id
_entity.type
_entity.pdbx_description
1 polymer ?
#
loop_
_entity_poly.entity_id
_entity_poly.type
_entity_poly.pdbx_seq_one_letter_code
_entity_poly.pdbx_strand_id
1 'polypeptide(L)'
;MITAVTREVFAQTPQDQIEAALALGATRWEAVKTTVLPFGRSGYVSGAILGLGRALGETVALLIILRGTEQAFGWSLFDGGSTFATKIAGAASDLDDQYQAGAYLAAGLMLFLLTLVVNAIARTALIGTRRVHR
;
A
#
# COMPACT_ATOMS: atom_id res chain seq x y z
N MET A 1 10.89 -1.57 0.82
CA MET A 1 10.13 -1.98 -0.38
C MET A 1 10.07 -0.88 -1.42
N ILE A 2 9.55 0.31 -1.10
CA ILE A 2 9.41 1.42 -2.04
C ILE A 2 10.75 1.78 -2.71
N THR A 3 11.82 1.95 -1.94
CA THR A 3 13.16 2.28 -2.47
C THR A 3 13.71 1.23 -3.44
N ALA A 4 13.56 -0.05 -3.12
CA ALA A 4 14.03 -1.15 -3.95
C ALA A 4 13.28 -1.22 -5.28
N VAL A 5 11.94 -1.15 -5.24
CA VAL A 5 11.09 -1.17 -6.45
C VAL A 5 11.35 0.05 -7.33
N THR A 6 11.44 1.24 -6.72
CA THR A 6 11.72 2.48 -7.44
C THR A 6 13.11 2.43 -8.09
N ARG A 7 14.13 1.91 -7.40
CA ARG A 7 15.49 1.75 -7.94
C ARG A 7 15.52 0.80 -9.15
N GLU A 8 14.82 -0.33 -9.06
CA GLU A 8 14.75 -1.31 -10.16
C GLU A 8 14.08 -0.71 -11.39
N VAL A 9 12.98 0.04 -11.22
CA VAL A 9 12.29 0.69 -12.33
C VAL A 9 13.16 1.77 -12.98
N PHE A 10 13.86 2.58 -12.17
CA PHE A 10 14.75 3.60 -12.72
C PHE A 10 15.95 2.98 -13.46
N ALA A 11 16.45 1.82 -13.03
CA ALA A 11 17.52 1.09 -13.72
C ALA A 11 17.10 0.57 -15.11
N GLN A 12 15.79 0.41 -15.35
CA GLN A 12 15.24 -0.01 -16.65
C GLN A 12 15.00 1.17 -17.61
N THR A 13 15.35 2.41 -17.22
CA THR A 13 15.21 3.58 -18.11
C THR A 13 16.16 3.42 -19.31
N PRO A 14 15.68 3.55 -20.56
CA PRO A 14 16.51 3.43 -21.75
C PRO A 14 17.68 4.41 -21.70
N GLN A 15 18.91 3.88 -21.76
CA GLN A 15 20.11 4.70 -21.71
C GLN A 15 20.20 5.63 -22.93
N ASP A 16 19.73 5.18 -24.09
CA ASP A 16 19.66 5.97 -25.33
C ASP A 16 18.95 7.32 -25.13
N GLN A 17 17.86 7.37 -24.34
CA GLN A 17 17.14 8.62 -24.09
C GLN A 17 17.89 9.55 -23.11
N ILE A 18 18.71 8.99 -22.23
CA ILE A 18 19.54 9.75 -21.30
C ILE A 18 20.74 10.33 -22.06
N GLU A 19 21.38 9.51 -22.91
CA GLU A 19 22.50 9.92 -23.75
C GLU A 19 22.10 10.96 -24.79
N ALA A 20 20.93 10.81 -25.43
CA ALA A 20 20.38 11.82 -26.33
C ALA A 20 20.11 13.16 -25.63
N ALA A 21 19.56 13.14 -24.42
CA ALA A 21 19.34 14.36 -23.64
C ALA A 21 20.67 15.06 -23.29
N LEU A 22 21.68 14.30 -22.89
CA LEU A 22 23.03 14.81 -22.61
C LEU A 22 23.69 15.36 -23.89
N ALA A 23 23.53 14.70 -25.03
CA ALA A 23 24.07 15.13 -26.33
C ALA A 23 23.42 16.42 -26.85
N LEU A 24 22.15 16.67 -26.47
CA LEU A 24 21.45 17.94 -26.74
C LEU A 24 21.87 19.08 -25.80
N GLY A 25 22.82 18.84 -24.89
CA GLY A 25 23.34 19.83 -23.95
C GLY A 25 22.58 19.92 -22.63
N ALA A 26 21.67 18.98 -22.33
CA ALA A 26 20.98 18.94 -21.05
C ALA A 26 21.95 18.58 -19.91
N THR A 27 21.75 19.17 -18.74
CA THR A 27 22.49 18.80 -17.52
C THR A 27 22.04 17.44 -16.98
N ARG A 28 22.88 16.80 -16.16
CA ARG A 28 22.53 15.53 -15.48
C ARG A 28 21.21 15.61 -14.70
N TRP A 29 20.92 16.78 -14.11
CA TRP A 29 19.68 17.01 -13.38
C TRP A 29 18.46 17.14 -14.31
N GLU A 30 18.61 17.84 -15.44
CA GLU A 30 17.56 17.95 -16.44
C GLU A 30 17.26 16.61 -17.11
N ALA A 31 18.28 15.79 -17.40
CA ALA A 31 18.09 14.44 -17.91
C ALA A 31 17.32 13.54 -16.91
N VAL A 32 17.62 13.64 -15.61
CA VAL A 32 16.87 12.91 -14.57
C VAL A 32 15.42 13.39 -14.49
N LYS A 33 15.19 14.71 -14.52
CA LYS A 33 13.85 15.30 -14.41
C LYS A 33 12.98 15.02 -15.64
N THR A 34 13.56 15.07 -16.83
CA THR A 34 12.83 15.02 -18.10
C THR A 34 12.72 13.61 -18.68
N THR A 35 13.65 12.71 -18.34
CA THR A 35 13.68 11.34 -18.89
C THR A 35 13.39 10.29 -17.81
N VAL A 36 14.17 10.26 -16.72
CA VAL A 36 14.12 9.18 -15.71
C VAL A 36 12.85 9.26 -14.85
N LEU A 37 12.52 10.45 -14.34
CA LEU A 37 11.35 10.70 -13.50
C LEU A 37 10.02 10.34 -14.20
N PRO A 38 9.73 10.81 -15.44
CA PRO A 38 8.50 10.45 -16.13
C PRO A 38 8.47 8.97 -16.55
N PHE A 39 9.61 8.39 -16.94
CA PHE A 39 9.69 6.96 -17.29
C PHE A 39 9.34 6.07 -16.10
N GLY A 40 9.88 6.37 -14.93
CA GLY A 40 9.63 5.61 -13.71
C GLY A 40 8.33 5.96 -12.96
N ARG A 41 7.45 6.81 -13.52
CA ARG A 41 6.16 7.19 -12.91
C ARG A 41 5.32 6.00 -12.50
N SER A 42 5.20 5.02 -13.39
CA SER A 42 4.43 3.81 -13.07
C SER A 42 5.09 2.96 -11.98
N GLY A 43 6.42 3.01 -11.85
CA GLY A 43 7.18 2.21 -10.90
C GLY A 43 7.14 2.72 -9.47
N TYR A 44 7.39 4.01 -9.24
CA TYR A 44 7.34 4.54 -7.88
C TYR A 44 5.90 4.57 -7.34
N VAL A 45 4.89 4.79 -8.20
CA VAL A 45 3.47 4.72 -7.82
C VAL A 45 3.10 3.29 -7.42
N SER A 46 3.48 2.29 -8.21
CA SER A 46 3.23 0.88 -7.88
C SER A 46 3.99 0.45 -6.62
N GLY A 47 5.24 0.91 -6.45
CA GLY A 47 6.05 0.67 -5.26
C GLY A 47 5.42 1.28 -4.00
N ALA A 48 4.86 2.49 -4.10
CA ALA A 48 4.15 3.15 -3.01
C ALA A 48 2.87 2.40 -2.61
N ILE A 49 2.07 1.96 -3.59
CA ILE A 49 0.85 1.18 -3.34
C ILE A 49 1.17 -0.15 -2.64
N LEU A 50 2.20 -0.86 -3.11
CA LEU A 50 2.66 -2.10 -2.48
C LEU A 50 3.21 -1.87 -1.06
N GLY A 51 3.95 -0.78 -0.85
CA GLY A 51 4.45 -0.38 0.47
C GLY A 51 3.33 -0.07 1.46
N LEU A 52 2.32 0.68 1.02
CA LEU A 52 1.14 1.02 1.82
C LEU A 52 0.31 -0.23 2.15
N GLY A 53 0.06 -1.10 1.17
CA GLY A 53 -0.64 -2.37 1.39
C GLY A 53 0.07 -3.25 2.41
N ARG A 54 1.41 -3.24 2.41
CA ARG A 54 2.21 -3.98 3.40
C ARG A 54 2.15 -3.35 4.79
N ALA A 55 2.22 -2.02 4.90
CA ALA A 55 2.09 -1.31 6.17
C ALA A 55 0.71 -1.53 6.81
N LEU A 56 -0.36 -1.55 5.99
CA LEU A 56 -1.71 -1.93 6.43
C LEU A 56 -1.80 -3.41 6.84
N GLY A 57 -0.98 -4.30 6.25
CA GLY A 57 -0.88 -5.69 6.65
C GLY A 57 -0.07 -5.93 7.94
N GLU A 58 0.75 -4.97 8.36
CA GLU A 58 1.45 -4.98 9.65
C GLU A 58 0.51 -4.65 10.83
N THR A 59 -0.80 -4.60 10.63
CA THR A 59 -1.80 -4.48 11.71
C THR A 59 -1.74 -5.62 12.74
N VAL A 60 -1.09 -6.75 12.42
CA VAL A 60 -0.72 -7.78 13.41
C VAL A 60 0.20 -7.22 14.50
N ALA A 61 1.14 -6.34 14.16
CA ALA A 61 1.99 -5.68 15.16
C ALA A 61 1.16 -4.77 16.07
N LEU A 62 0.22 -4.01 15.50
CA LEU A 62 -0.74 -3.22 16.27
C LEU A 62 -1.62 -4.08 17.17
N LEU A 63 -1.99 -5.28 16.72
CA LEU A 63 -2.75 -6.22 17.54
C LEU A 63 -2.00 -6.66 18.79
N ILE A 64 -0.72 -6.97 18.66
CA ILE A 64 0.13 -7.41 19.77
C ILE A 64 0.33 -6.24 20.76
N ILE A 65 0.48 -5.01 20.25
CA ILE A 65 0.73 -3.82 21.08
C ILE A 65 -0.54 -3.32 21.77
N LEU A 66 -1.69 -3.30 21.09
CA LEU A 66 -2.95 -2.76 21.61
C LEU A 66 -3.85 -3.80 22.30
N ARG A 67 -3.46 -5.09 22.35
CA ARG A 67 -4.27 -6.16 22.95
C ARG A 67 -4.66 -5.93 24.42
N GLY A 68 -3.98 -5.02 25.12
CA GLY A 68 -4.27 -4.65 26.52
C GLY A 68 -5.03 -3.32 26.70
N THR A 69 -5.37 -2.61 25.64
CA THR A 69 -6.05 -1.30 25.69
C THR A 69 -7.44 -1.40 25.05
N GLU A 70 -8.32 -2.18 25.68
CA GLU A 70 -9.75 -2.18 25.38
C GLU A 70 -10.40 -0.93 26.03
N GLN A 71 -10.14 0.26 25.48
CA GLN A 71 -10.94 1.43 25.85
C GLN A 71 -12.12 1.58 24.89
N ALA A 72 -13.29 1.81 25.48
CA ALA A 72 -14.52 2.07 24.76
C ALA A 72 -14.36 3.34 23.90
N PHE A 73 -14.96 3.32 22.71
CA PHE A 73 -14.86 4.39 21.71
C PHE A 73 -15.25 5.76 22.30
N GLY A 74 -14.27 6.55 22.74
CA GLY A 74 -14.45 7.92 23.15
C GLY A 74 -14.56 8.82 21.92
N TRP A 75 -15.45 9.81 21.96
CA TRP A 75 -15.60 10.83 20.91
C TRP A 75 -14.40 11.79 20.81
N SER A 76 -13.23 11.42 21.32
CA SER A 76 -12.02 12.24 21.39
C SER A 76 -10.98 11.77 20.37
N LEU A 77 -10.41 12.71 19.61
CA LEU A 77 -9.31 12.48 18.66
C LEU A 77 -8.00 12.00 19.34
N PHE A 78 -7.91 12.11 20.68
CA PHE A 78 -6.78 11.66 21.48
C PHE A 78 -7.02 10.33 22.18
N ASP A 79 -8.19 9.72 22.00
CA ASP A 79 -8.47 8.39 22.54
C ASP A 79 -7.72 7.33 21.73
N GLY A 80 -7.17 6.34 22.41
CA GLY A 80 -6.41 5.24 21.81
C GLY A 80 -7.33 4.32 21.02
N GLY A 81 -7.72 4.72 19.81
CA GLY A 81 -8.65 3.96 18.97
C GLY A 81 -8.10 2.58 18.58
N SER A 82 -8.96 1.57 18.59
CA SER A 82 -8.66 0.23 18.10
C SER A 82 -8.95 0.13 16.59
N THR A 83 -8.04 -0.49 15.82
CA THR A 83 -8.30 -0.74 14.39
C THR A 83 -9.22 -1.95 14.21
N PHE A 84 -9.94 -2.06 13.08
CA PHE A 84 -10.78 -3.22 12.77
C PHE A 84 -10.02 -4.55 12.92
N ALA A 85 -8.74 -4.58 12.53
CA ALA A 85 -7.87 -5.74 12.68
C ALA A 85 -7.59 -6.08 14.16
N THR A 86 -7.30 -5.07 14.99
CA THR A 86 -7.08 -5.21 16.44
C THR A 86 -8.31 -5.81 17.13
N LYS A 87 -9.51 -5.32 16.79
CA LYS A 87 -10.77 -5.82 17.35
C LYS A 87 -11.05 -7.28 16.98
N ILE A 88 -10.80 -7.66 15.72
CA ILE A 88 -11.06 -9.03 15.25
C ILE A 88 -10.17 -10.05 15.99
N ALA A 89 -8.88 -9.78 16.20
CA ALA A 89 -8.01 -10.77 16.85
C ALA A 89 -7.77 -10.57 18.36
N GLY A 90 -8.27 -9.48 18.96
CA GLY A 90 -8.51 -9.41 20.40
C GLY A 90 -9.61 -10.38 20.83
N ALA A 91 -10.70 -10.43 20.07
CA ALA A 91 -11.85 -11.30 20.37
C ALA A 91 -11.74 -12.73 19.80
N ALA A 92 -10.72 -13.00 18.96
CA ALA A 92 -10.41 -14.35 18.47
C ALA A 92 -9.96 -15.33 19.57
N SER A 93 -9.70 -14.86 20.80
CA SER A 93 -9.40 -15.71 21.96
C SER A 93 -10.61 -16.03 22.85
N ASP A 94 -11.75 -15.36 22.67
CA ASP A 94 -13.00 -15.55 23.45
C ASP A 94 -13.98 -16.51 22.74
N LEU A 95 -13.46 -17.63 22.24
CA LEU A 95 -14.18 -18.59 21.38
C LEU A 95 -15.02 -19.62 22.15
N ASP A 96 -15.64 -19.25 23.26
CA ASP A 96 -16.47 -20.18 24.06
C ASP A 96 -17.90 -20.32 23.49
N ASP A 97 -18.33 -19.41 22.61
CA ASP A 97 -19.70 -19.39 22.04
C ASP A 97 -19.70 -19.52 20.50
N GLN A 98 -20.46 -20.51 19.97
CA GLN A 98 -20.49 -20.87 18.54
C GLN A 98 -20.96 -19.73 17.62
N TYR A 99 -21.75 -18.79 18.15
CA TYR A 99 -22.24 -17.62 17.40
C TYR A 99 -21.15 -16.56 17.20
N GLN A 100 -20.26 -16.37 18.19
CA GLN A 100 -19.20 -15.36 18.12
C GLN A 100 -18.07 -15.79 17.17
N ALA A 101 -17.75 -17.09 17.13
CA ALA A 101 -16.80 -17.66 16.18
C ALA A 101 -17.18 -17.39 14.71
N GLY A 102 -18.48 -17.51 14.38
CA GLY A 102 -19.01 -17.20 13.05
C GLY A 102 -18.89 -15.72 12.67
N ALA A 103 -19.10 -14.81 13.63
CA ALA A 103 -19.02 -13.37 13.41
C ALA A 103 -17.58 -12.91 13.09
N TYR A 104 -16.56 -13.45 13.77
CA TYR A 104 -15.15 -13.09 13.50
C TYR A 104 -14.64 -13.66 12.17
N LEU A 105 -15.06 -14.87 11.80
CA LEU A 105 -14.79 -15.44 10.47
C LEU A 105 -15.41 -14.59 9.36
N ALA A 106 -16.65 -14.13 9.54
CA ALA A 106 -17.31 -13.21 8.61
C ALA A 106 -16.60 -11.84 8.53
N ALA A 107 -16.15 -11.31 9.66
CA ALA A 107 -15.40 -10.05 9.71
C ALA A 107 -14.03 -10.18 8.99
N GLY A 108 -13.32 -11.30 9.17
CA GLY A 108 -12.09 -11.61 8.44
C GLY A 108 -12.31 -11.74 6.93
N LEU A 109 -13.39 -12.41 6.51
CA LEU A 109 -13.80 -12.51 5.10
C LEU A 109 -14.13 -11.13 4.51
N MET A 110 -14.81 -10.27 5.27
CA MET A 110 -15.15 -8.90 4.84
C MET A 110 -13.89 -8.04 4.68
N LEU A 111 -12.94 -8.15 5.60
CA LEU A 111 -11.64 -7.48 5.51
C LEU A 111 -10.83 -7.97 4.30
N PHE A 112 -10.88 -9.28 4.02
CA PHE A 112 -10.27 -9.88 2.83
C PHE A 112 -10.90 -9.35 1.55
N LEU A 113 -12.23 -9.30 1.47
CA LEU A 113 -12.95 -8.76 0.32
C LEU A 113 -12.65 -7.27 0.11
N LEU A 114 -12.58 -6.48 1.18
CA LEU A 114 -12.22 -5.06 1.11
C LEU A 114 -10.80 -4.90 0.54
N THR A 115 -9.85 -5.69 1.04
CA THR A 115 -8.47 -5.69 0.53
C THR A 115 -8.42 -6.10 -0.93
N LEU A 116 -9.20 -7.11 -1.32
CA LEU A 116 -9.30 -7.59 -2.71
C LEU A 116 -9.84 -6.48 -3.63
N VAL A 117 -10.92 -5.81 -3.24
CA VAL A 117 -11.54 -4.73 -4.02
C VAL A 117 -10.59 -3.55 -4.17
N VAL A 118 -9.95 -3.10 -3.09
CA VAL A 118 -8.98 -2.00 -3.12
C VAL A 118 -7.79 -2.34 -4.03
N ASN A 119 -7.24 -3.56 -3.91
CA ASN A 119 -6.14 -4.00 -4.78
C ASN A 119 -6.58 -4.14 -6.25
N ALA A 120 -7.81 -4.62 -6.51
CA ALA A 120 -8.36 -4.73 -7.85
C ALA A 120 -8.53 -3.34 -8.50
N ILE A 121 -9.11 -2.37 -7.77
CA ILE A 121 -9.28 -1.00 -8.24
C ILE A 121 -7.91 -0.38 -8.53
N ALA A 122 -6.96 -0.45 -7.59
CA ALA A 122 -5.62 0.07 -7.78
C ALA A 122 -4.94 -0.52 -9.04
N ARG A 123 -5.08 -1.82 -9.26
CA ARG A 123 -4.55 -2.51 -10.45
C ARG A 123 -5.22 -2.03 -11.74
N THR A 124 -6.54 -1.91 -11.75
CA THR A 124 -7.29 -1.45 -12.95
C THR A 124 -7.02 0.02 -13.28
N ALA A 125 -6.92 0.90 -12.28
CA ALA A 125 -6.60 2.32 -12.46
C ALA A 125 -5.22 2.51 -13.11
N LEU A 126 -4.22 1.72 -12.68
CA LEU A 126 -2.87 1.73 -13.27
C LEU A 126 -2.83 1.18 -14.70
N ILE A 127 -3.66 0.18 -15.01
CA ILE A 127 -3.77 -0.37 -16.37
C ILE A 127 -4.45 0.63 -17.31
N GLY A 128 -5.44 1.39 -16.82
CA GLY A 128 -6.13 2.44 -17.57
C GLY A 128 -5.20 3.56 -18.03
N THR A 129 -4.21 3.94 -17.23
CA THR A 129 -3.26 5.02 -17.58
C THR A 129 -2.30 4.65 -18.72
N ARG A 130 -2.07 3.34 -18.96
CA ARG A 130 -1.18 2.87 -20.05
C ARG A 130 -1.77 2.98 -21.45
N ARG A 131 -3.09 3.13 -21.60
CA ARG A 131 -3.74 3.21 -22.93
C ARG A 131 -3.82 4.61 -23.52
N VAL A 132 -3.61 5.66 -22.72
CA VAL A 132 -3.82 7.06 -23.16
C VAL A 132 -2.58 7.68 -23.83
N HIS A 133 -1.44 6.99 -23.84
CA HIS A 133 -0.18 7.51 -24.42
C HIS A 133 0.34 6.70 -25.62
N ARG A 134 -0.54 5.97 -26.32
CA ARG A 134 -0.25 5.46 -27.67
C ARG A 134 -0.86 6.37 -28.72
#